data_AF-A0A439KMJ8-F1
#
_entry.id   AF-A0A439KMJ8-F1
#
_cell.length_a   1.000
_cell.length_b   1.000
_cell.length_c   1.000
_cell.angle_alpha   90.00
_cell.angle_beta   90.00
_cell.angle_gamma   90.00
#
_symmetry.space_group_name_H-M   'P 1'
#
loop_
_entity.id
_entity.type
_entity.pdbx_description
1 polymer ?
#
loop_
_entity_poly.entity_id
_entity_poly.type
_entity_poly.pdbx_seq_one_letter_code
_entity_poly.pdbx_strand_id
1 'polypeptide(L)'
;MKFTRRDVIRTTAGVAAGALGSRFVGSSAFAQEGLTYKPEDGAKLRMLRWSPFVQGDEDQWLANTKRFTEATGVEVRVDKESWE
;
A
#
# COMPACT_ATOMS: atom_id res chain seq x y z
N MET A 1 37.66 10.52 -26.09
CA MET A 1 37.15 10.86 -24.74
C MET A 1 38.14 10.36 -23.70
N LYS A 2 38.56 11.18 -22.73
CA LYS A 2 39.46 10.74 -21.64
C LYS A 2 38.62 10.41 -20.41
N PHE A 3 38.73 9.18 -19.93
CA PHE A 3 38.12 8.73 -18.68
C PHE A 3 38.90 9.30 -17.49
N THR A 4 38.23 9.95 -16.56
CA THR A 4 38.86 10.58 -15.38
C THR A 4 38.59 9.79 -14.10
N ARG A 5 39.38 10.03 -13.05
CA ARG A 5 39.16 9.43 -11.72
C ARG A 5 37.76 9.73 -11.16
N ARG A 6 37.22 10.91 -11.47
CA ARG A 6 35.86 11.31 -11.09
C ARG A 6 34.81 10.50 -11.83
N ASP A 7 35.07 10.12 -13.08
CA ASP A 7 34.18 9.25 -13.86
C ASP A 7 34.15 7.83 -13.28
N VAL A 8 35.29 7.32 -12.81
CA VAL A 8 35.35 6.03 -12.10
C VAL A 8 34.51 6.10 -10.82
N ILE A 9 34.68 7.13 -9.98
CA ILE A 9 33.90 7.28 -8.73
C ILE A 9 32.41 7.42 -9.01
N ARG A 10 32.02 8.21 -10.03
CA ARG A 10 30.60 8.37 -10.40
C ARG A 10 30.00 7.06 -10.91
N THR A 11 30.75 6.32 -11.71
CA THR A 11 30.29 5.04 -12.27
C THR A 11 30.15 4.00 -11.17
N THR A 12 31.13 3.87 -10.26
CA THR A 12 31.06 2.90 -9.17
C THR A 12 30.00 3.27 -8.13
N ALA A 13 29.85 4.56 -7.80
CA ALA A 13 28.77 5.03 -6.94
C ALA A 13 27.39 4.77 -7.57
N GLY A 14 27.24 5.00 -8.88
CA GLY A 14 26.00 4.70 -9.60
C GLY A 14 25.67 3.21 -9.64
N VAL A 15 26.67 2.34 -9.85
CA VAL A 15 26.49 0.88 -9.81
C VAL A 15 26.15 0.39 -8.40
N ALA A 16 26.84 0.89 -7.37
CA ALA A 16 26.55 0.53 -5.98
C ALA A 16 25.16 0.99 -5.54
N ALA A 17 24.77 2.24 -5.88
CA ALA A 17 23.43 2.75 -5.63
C ALA A 17 22.37 1.97 -6.43
N GLY A 18 22.67 1.57 -7.67
CA GLY A 18 21.80 0.73 -8.48
C GLY A 18 21.62 -0.66 -7.88
N ALA A 19 22.68 -1.30 -7.40
CA ALA A 19 22.64 -2.64 -6.80
C ALA A 19 21.98 -2.67 -5.41
N LEU A 20 22.12 -1.59 -4.63
CA LEU A 20 21.42 -1.44 -3.36
C LEU A 20 19.96 -1.01 -3.58
N GLY A 21 19.73 -0.10 -4.51
CA GLY A 21 18.39 0.38 -4.89
C GLY A 21 17.54 -0.72 -5.53
N SER A 22 18.13 -1.61 -6.33
CA SER A 22 17.44 -2.75 -6.92
C SER A 22 16.90 -3.73 -5.89
N ARG A 23 17.49 -3.77 -4.68
CA ARG A 23 16.96 -4.59 -3.57
C ARG A 23 15.64 -4.07 -3.02
N PHE A 24 15.26 -2.82 -3.32
CA PHE A 24 14.00 -2.22 -2.91
C PHE A 24 12.99 -2.15 -4.07
N VAL A 25 13.41 -2.46 -5.30
CA VAL A 25 12.51 -2.55 -6.46
C VAL A 25 11.78 -3.88 -6.38
N GLY A 26 10.49 -3.84 -6.06
CA GLY A 26 9.65 -5.04 -5.98
C GLY A 26 9.69 -5.78 -4.64
N SER A 27 10.38 -5.24 -3.62
CA SER A 27 10.19 -5.73 -2.24
C SER A 27 8.75 -5.47 -1.82
N SER A 28 8.04 -6.55 -1.51
CA SER A 28 6.72 -6.44 -0.89
C SER A 28 6.86 -5.76 0.47
N ALA A 29 5.91 -4.90 0.83
CA ALA A 29 5.86 -4.35 2.18
C ALA A 29 5.71 -5.51 3.19
N PHE A 30 6.26 -5.37 4.40
CA PHE A 30 6.16 -6.39 5.45
C PHE A 30 4.71 -6.80 5.77
N ALA A 31 3.74 -5.90 5.54
CA ALA A 31 2.30 -6.15 5.75
C ALA A 31 1.57 -6.63 4.48
N GLN A 32 2.30 -7.00 3.42
CA GLN A 32 1.72 -7.41 2.14
C GLN A 32 1.49 -8.93 2.06
N GLU A 33 1.92 -9.71 3.06
CA GLU A 33 1.38 -11.06 3.21
C GLU A 33 -0.15 -10.95 3.29
N GLY A 34 -0.82 -11.59 2.33
CA GLY A 34 -2.27 -11.58 2.24
C GLY A 34 -2.92 -12.23 3.47
N LEU A 35 -4.24 -12.36 3.44
CA LEU A 35 -4.97 -13.06 4.50
C LEU A 35 -4.41 -14.47 4.68
N THR A 36 -3.90 -14.76 5.88
CA THR A 36 -3.38 -16.08 6.26
C THR A 36 -4.47 -17.09 6.60
N TYR A 37 -5.74 -16.66 6.53
CA TYR A 37 -6.92 -17.44 6.86
C TYR A 37 -8.02 -17.22 5.82
N LYS A 38 -8.90 -18.22 5.68
CA LYS A 38 -10.11 -18.13 4.86
C LYS A 38 -11.22 -17.48 5.68
N PRO A 39 -11.86 -16.38 5.21
CA PRO A 39 -13.08 -15.88 5.82
C PRO A 39 -14.18 -16.95 5.88
N GLU A 40 -15.02 -16.90 6.91
CA GLU A 40 -16.18 -17.79 7.04
C GLU A 40 -17.20 -17.53 5.93
N ASP A 41 -17.95 -18.57 5.56
CA ASP A 41 -18.96 -18.46 4.51
C ASP A 41 -20.08 -17.49 4.96
N GLY A 42 -20.32 -16.46 4.15
CA GLY A 42 -21.33 -15.42 4.45
C GLY A 42 -20.88 -14.35 5.44
N ALA A 43 -19.58 -14.25 5.76
CA ALA A 43 -19.06 -13.21 6.64
C ALA A 43 -19.37 -11.79 6.15
N LYS A 44 -19.73 -10.91 7.10
CA LYS A 44 -20.00 -9.48 6.86
C LYS A 44 -19.34 -8.63 7.92
N LEU A 45 -18.86 -7.45 7.53
CA LEU A 45 -18.29 -6.45 8.42
C LEU A 45 -19.16 -5.20 8.45
N ARG A 46 -19.35 -4.67 9.66
CA ARG A 46 -19.97 -3.38 9.89
C ARG A 46 -19.01 -2.51 10.68
N MET A 47 -18.64 -1.37 10.10
CA MET A 47 -17.57 -0.53 10.62
C MET A 47 -18.09 0.87 10.87
N LEU A 48 -17.98 1.32 12.11
CA LEU A 48 -18.25 2.70 12.48
C LEU A 48 -16.99 3.53 12.26
N ARG A 49 -17.12 4.65 11.56
CA ARG A 49 -16.04 5.61 11.33
C ARG A 49 -16.54 7.02 11.57
N TRP A 50 -15.70 7.91 12.08
CA TRP A 50 -16.04 9.33 12.10
C TRP A 50 -16.16 9.89 10.67
N SER A 51 -17.02 10.89 10.51
CA SER A 51 -17.07 11.70 9.28
C SER A 51 -15.70 12.35 9.04
N PRO A 52 -15.07 12.16 7.88
CA PRO A 52 -13.72 12.65 7.64
C PRO A 52 -13.70 14.16 7.45
N PHE A 53 -12.67 14.80 7.99
CA PHE A 53 -12.39 16.22 7.71
C PHE A 53 -11.78 16.44 6.32
N VAL A 54 -11.10 15.42 5.77
CA VAL A 54 -10.42 15.48 4.48
C VAL A 54 -11.06 14.49 3.52
N GLN A 55 -11.65 15.00 2.44
CA GLN A 55 -12.36 14.18 1.46
C GLN A 55 -11.48 13.12 0.79
N GLY A 56 -10.22 13.46 0.46
CA GLY A 56 -9.32 12.50 -0.19
C GLY A 56 -9.00 11.27 0.66
N ASP A 57 -9.03 11.40 2.00
CA ASP A 57 -8.88 10.25 2.90
C ASP A 57 -10.12 9.35 2.87
N GLU A 58 -11.32 9.94 2.72
CA GLU A 58 -12.56 9.19 2.54
C GLU A 58 -12.54 8.38 1.25
N ASP A 59 -12.19 9.03 0.15
CA ASP A 59 -12.21 8.42 -1.17
C ASP A 59 -11.25 7.22 -1.23
N GLN A 60 -10.05 7.37 -0.66
CA GLN A 60 -9.08 6.28 -0.54
C GLN A 60 -9.60 5.14 0.35
N TRP A 61 -10.26 5.46 1.45
CA TRP A 61 -10.82 4.46 2.34
C TRP A 61 -11.92 3.62 1.69
N LEU A 62 -12.86 4.28 1.01
CA LEU A 62 -13.94 3.59 0.29
C LEU A 62 -13.39 2.75 -0.85
N ALA A 63 -12.41 3.27 -1.60
CA ALA A 63 -11.74 2.52 -2.65
C ALA A 63 -11.03 1.26 -2.11
N ASN A 64 -10.33 1.37 -0.98
CA ASN A 64 -9.65 0.22 -0.36
C ASN A 64 -10.64 -0.78 0.24
N THR A 65 -11.74 -0.31 0.82
CA THR A 65 -12.83 -1.16 1.32
C THR A 65 -13.46 -1.97 0.19
N LYS A 66 -13.71 -1.33 -0.96
CA LYS A 66 -14.21 -2.01 -2.16
C LYS A 66 -13.24 -3.09 -2.64
N ARG A 67 -11.93 -2.78 -2.72
CA ARG A 67 -10.89 -3.74 -3.09
C ARG A 67 -10.82 -4.93 -2.12
N PHE A 68 -11.00 -4.68 -0.83
CA PHE A 68 -11.07 -5.74 0.17
C PHE A 68 -12.26 -6.66 -0.07
N THR A 69 -13.46 -6.10 -0.30
CA THR A 69 -14.65 -6.91 -0.64
C THR A 69 -14.46 -7.69 -1.93
N GLU A 70 -13.85 -7.11 -2.96
CA GLU A 70 -13.55 -7.80 -4.23
C GLU A 70 -12.54 -8.95 -4.04
N ALA A 71 -11.51 -8.76 -3.20
CA ALA A 71 -10.48 -9.76 -2.95
C ALA A 71 -10.95 -10.91 -2.04
N THR A 72 -11.92 -10.65 -1.15
CA THR A 72 -12.29 -11.58 -0.07
C THR A 72 -13.71 -12.12 -0.17
N GLY A 73 -14.60 -11.45 -0.91
CA GLY A 73 -16.04 -11.70 -0.92
C GLY A 73 -16.77 -11.21 0.35
N VAL A 74 -16.06 -10.62 1.31
CA VAL A 74 -16.65 -10.13 2.57
C VAL A 74 -17.33 -8.79 2.32
N GLU A 75 -18.64 -8.74 2.56
CA GLU A 75 -19.42 -7.50 2.45
C GLU A 75 -19.03 -6.55 3.59
N VAL A 76 -18.68 -5.31 3.26
CA VAL A 76 -18.34 -4.28 4.25
C VAL A 76 -19.30 -3.11 4.15
N ARG A 77 -19.95 -2.80 5.28
CA ARG A 77 -20.74 -1.58 5.46
C ARG A 77 -19.99 -0.60 6.33
N VAL A 78 -19.82 0.63 5.86
CA VAL A 78 -19.24 1.74 6.64
C VAL A 78 -20.36 2.66 7.09
N ASP A 79 -20.59 2.74 8.39
CA ASP A 79 -21.44 3.77 8.99
C ASP A 79 -20.58 4.95 9.42
N LYS A 80 -21.14 6.16 9.27
CA LYS A 80 -20.44 7.40 9.60
C LYS A 80 -21.11 8.09 10.77
N GLU A 81 -20.31 8.42 11.77
CA GLU A 81 -20.73 9.24 12.90
C GLU A 81 -20.21 10.68 12.72
N SER A 82 -21.09 11.67 12.81
CA SER A 82 -20.74 13.09 12.82
C SER A 82 -21.24 13.71 14.12
N TRP A 83 -20.53 14.71 14.63
CA TRP A 83 -20.91 15.47 15.84
C TRP A 83 -21.59 16.80 15.52
N GLU A 84 -22.32 16.86 14.40
CA GLU A 84 -23.13 18.01 13.96
C GLU A 84 -24.63 17.78 14.21
#